data_AF-A0A7L7L3C7-F1
#
_entry.id   AF-A0A7L7L3C7-F1
#
_cell.length_a   1.000
_cell.length_b   1.000
_cell.length_c   1.000
_cell.angle_alpha   90.00
_cell.angle_beta   90.00
_cell.angle_gamma   90.00
#
_symmetry.space_group_name_H-M   'P 1'
#
loop_
_entity.id
_entity.type
_entity.pdbx_description
1 polymer ?
#
loop_
_entity_poly.entity_id
_entity_poly.type
_entity_poly.pdbx_seq_one_letter_code
_entity_poly.pdbx_strand_id
1 'polypeptide(L)'
;MEASALFARFEENLNTILSILETNKVDISRTPFESVIPLEVTRLCEILNTAGEHFSVSGNDLQTLFNFREQYMQHSQSISEAMVKILNDKKSYMKTPEGTILTKELLIRRLEYINEIARTLTVMFTQQQLGSPLQYKYPHLQQG
;
A
#
# COMPACT_ATOMS: atom_id res chain seq x y z
N MET A 1 -12.09 16.67 -7.84
CA MET A 1 -12.53 15.46 -8.57
C MET A 1 -11.37 14.47 -8.80
N GLU A 2 -10.30 14.52 -7.99
CA GLU A 2 -9.12 13.65 -8.12
C GLU A 2 -9.07 12.62 -6.98
N ALA A 3 -9.43 13.02 -5.77
CA ALA A 3 -9.46 12.15 -4.58
C ALA A 3 -10.49 11.00 -4.67
N SER A 4 -11.63 11.22 -5.34
CA SER A 4 -12.64 10.17 -5.56
C SER A 4 -12.19 9.11 -6.58
N ALA A 5 -11.33 9.48 -7.54
CA ALA A 5 -10.73 8.52 -8.48
C ALA A 5 -9.63 7.68 -7.80
N LEU A 6 -8.87 8.27 -6.87
CA LEU A 6 -7.91 7.53 -6.04
C LEU A 6 -8.59 6.47 -5.17
N PHE A 7 -9.77 6.80 -4.61
CA PHE A 7 -10.55 5.87 -3.83
C PHE A 7 -11.05 4.67 -4.67
N ALA A 8 -11.66 4.93 -5.83
CA ALA A 8 -12.19 3.87 -6.69
C ALA A 8 -11.12 2.84 -7.09
N ARG A 9 -9.88 3.30 -7.28
CA ARG A 9 -8.74 2.44 -7.66
C ARG A 9 -8.04 1.78 -6.46
N PHE A 10 -8.31 2.23 -5.24
CA PHE A 10 -7.62 1.74 -4.06
C PHE A 10 -7.78 0.23 -3.89
N GLU A 11 -9.02 -0.25 -3.97
CA GLU A 11 -9.31 -1.67 -3.82
C GLU A 11 -8.70 -2.52 -4.94
N GLU A 12 -8.80 -2.07 -6.19
CA GLU A 12 -8.16 -2.73 -7.33
C GLU A 12 -6.64 -2.80 -7.19
N ASN A 13 -6.02 -1.71 -6.77
CA ASN A 13 -4.58 -1.64 -6.52
C ASN A 13 -4.17 -2.57 -5.39
N LEU A 14 -4.92 -2.59 -4.28
CA LEU A 14 -4.67 -3.49 -3.16
C LEU A 14 -4.73 -4.96 -3.60
N ASN A 15 -5.76 -5.33 -4.37
CA ASN A 15 -5.91 -6.68 -4.90
C ASN A 15 -4.78 -7.07 -5.86
N THR A 16 -4.34 -6.12 -6.69
CA THR A 16 -3.22 -6.32 -7.61
C THR A 16 -1.92 -6.59 -6.85
N ILE A 17 -1.62 -5.80 -5.82
CA ILE A 17 -0.44 -5.99 -4.97
C ILE A 17 -0.48 -7.39 -4.35
N LEU A 18 -1.58 -7.74 -3.68
CA LEU A 18 -1.74 -9.03 -3.02
C LEU A 18 -1.58 -10.19 -4.01
N SER A 19 -2.24 -10.13 -5.16
CA SER A 19 -2.15 -11.19 -6.18
C SER A 19 -0.71 -11.39 -6.67
N ILE A 20 0.04 -10.31 -6.90
CA ILE A 20 1.44 -10.41 -7.33
C ILE A 20 2.29 -11.03 -6.22
N LEU A 21 2.10 -10.62 -4.97
CA LEU A 21 2.87 -11.12 -3.83
C LEU A 21 2.55 -12.59 -3.52
N GLU A 22 1.28 -13.00 -3.52
CA GLU A 22 0.86 -14.38 -3.26
C GLU A 22 1.39 -15.37 -4.30
N THR A 23 1.52 -14.95 -5.56
CA THR A 23 2.06 -15.82 -6.61
C THR A 23 3.55 -16.10 -6.46
N ASN A 24 4.26 -15.39 -5.57
CA ASN A 24 5.72 -15.45 -5.39
C ASN A 24 6.52 -15.29 -6.70
N LYS A 25 5.90 -14.68 -7.73
CA LYS A 25 6.50 -14.43 -9.04
C LYS A 25 7.28 -13.11 -9.10
N VAL A 26 7.29 -12.33 -8.02
CA VAL A 26 8.14 -11.16 -7.88
C VAL A 26 8.83 -11.27 -6.53
N ASP A 27 10.15 -11.37 -6.54
CA ASP A 27 10.97 -11.35 -5.33
C ASP A 27 11.12 -9.90 -4.86
N ILE A 28 10.38 -9.54 -3.80
CA ILE A 28 10.44 -8.22 -3.19
C ILE A 28 11.38 -8.12 -1.99
N SER A 29 11.97 -9.24 -1.53
CA SER A 29 12.88 -9.28 -0.37
C SER A 29 14.17 -8.48 -0.58
N ARG A 30 14.49 -8.22 -1.85
CA ARG A 30 15.65 -7.41 -2.26
C ARG A 30 15.27 -5.98 -2.65
N THR A 31 14.04 -5.59 -2.38
CA THR A 31 13.52 -4.26 -2.68
C THR A 31 13.12 -3.54 -1.40
N PRO A 32 13.09 -2.20 -1.40
CA PRO A 32 12.56 -1.46 -0.25
C PRO A 32 11.12 -1.85 0.12
N PHE A 33 10.35 -2.41 -0.82
CA PHE A 33 8.94 -2.74 -0.62
C PHE A 33 8.68 -3.75 0.50
N GLU A 34 9.59 -4.68 0.77
CA GLU A 34 9.45 -5.62 1.89
C GLU A 34 9.28 -4.89 3.23
N SER A 35 10.06 -3.82 3.44
CA SER A 35 9.99 -3.01 4.65
C SER A 35 8.99 -1.86 4.58
N VAL A 36 8.80 -1.25 3.41
CA VAL A 36 8.01 -0.03 3.29
C VAL A 36 6.51 -0.32 3.15
N ILE A 37 6.11 -1.39 2.44
CA ILE A 37 4.67 -1.73 2.31
C ILE A 37 4.02 -1.87 3.70
N PRO A 38 4.58 -2.65 4.65
CA PRO A 38 3.99 -2.79 5.99
C PRO A 38 3.87 -1.45 6.72
N LEU A 39 4.91 -0.61 6.68
CA LEU A 39 4.91 0.70 7.33
C LEU A 39 3.80 1.61 6.79
N GLU A 40 3.59 1.60 5.47
CA GLU A 40 2.59 2.45 4.84
C GLU A 40 1.16 1.94 5.05
N VAL A 41 0.98 0.62 5.19
CA VAL A 41 -0.29 0.03 5.62
C VAL A 41 -0.59 0.39 7.08
N THR A 42 0.39 0.29 7.98
CA THR A 42 0.22 0.68 9.39
C THR A 42 -0.21 2.15 9.50
N ARG A 43 0.46 3.04 8.77
CA ARG A 43 0.09 4.47 8.74
C ARG A 43 -1.31 4.69 8.16
N LEU A 44 -1.70 3.94 7.13
CA LEU A 44 -3.06 4.02 6.60
C LEU A 44 -4.09 3.62 7.66
N CYS A 45 -3.84 2.56 8.42
CA CYS A 45 -4.70 2.16 9.54
C CYS A 45 -4.81 3.26 10.60
N GLU A 46 -3.69 3.87 11.01
CA GLU A 46 -3.69 4.99 11.96
C GLU A 46 -4.54 6.16 11.47
N ILE A 47 -4.42 6.50 10.19
CA ILE A 47 -5.22 7.55 9.54
C ILE A 47 -6.71 7.21 9.55
N LEU A 48 -7.08 6.00 9.13
CA LEU A 48 -8.48 5.56 9.11
C LEU A 48 -9.10 5.52 10.51
N ASN A 49 -8.32 5.12 11.52
CA ASN A 49 -8.77 5.08 12.90
C ASN A 49 -9.13 6.47 13.45
N THR A 50 -8.56 7.56 12.92
CA THR A 50 -9.00 8.93 13.29
C THR A 50 -10.43 9.26 12.87
N ALA A 51 -10.97 8.54 11.88
CA ALA A 51 -12.33 8.74 11.40
C ALA A 51 -13.38 7.88 12.13
N GLY A 52 -12.94 6.99 13.03
CA GLY A 52 -13.80 6.06 13.79
C GLY A 52 -13.65 4.59 13.38
N GLU A 53 -12.72 4.27 12.47
CA GLU A 53 -12.39 2.87 12.18
C GLU A 53 -11.59 2.24 13.32
N HIS A 54 -11.55 0.91 13.35
CA HIS A 54 -10.91 0.14 14.42
C HIS A 54 -9.95 -0.90 13.87
N PHE A 55 -9.07 -0.48 12.97
CA PHE A 55 -8.02 -1.35 12.47
C PHE A 55 -7.03 -1.68 13.58
N SER A 56 -6.80 -2.98 13.76
CA SER A 56 -5.71 -3.51 14.57
C SER A 56 -4.86 -4.38 13.66
N VAL A 57 -3.91 -3.76 12.98
CA VAL A 57 -2.91 -4.50 12.21
C VAL A 57 -1.76 -4.87 13.15
N SER A 58 -1.65 -6.17 13.41
CA SER A 58 -0.52 -6.77 14.11
C SER A 58 0.10 -7.79 13.16
N GLY A 59 1.41 -7.74 12.98
CA GLY A 59 2.10 -8.60 12.01
C GLY A 59 3.51 -8.11 11.75
N ASN A 60 4.40 -9.04 11.41
CA ASN A 60 5.71 -8.72 10.89
C ASN A 60 5.63 -8.75 9.36
N ASP A 61 6.34 -7.83 8.71
CA ASP A 61 6.53 -7.81 7.27
C ASP A 61 5.18 -7.82 6.51
N LEU A 62 5.08 -8.60 5.44
CA LEU A 62 3.93 -8.62 4.53
C LEU A 62 2.64 -9.14 5.17
N GLN A 63 2.70 -9.84 6.31
CA GLN A 63 1.49 -10.28 7.03
C GLN A 63 0.60 -9.09 7.41
N THR A 64 1.19 -7.91 7.66
CA THR A 64 0.46 -6.66 7.92
C THR A 64 -0.48 -6.29 6.76
N LEU A 65 -0.05 -6.49 5.51
CA LEU A 65 -0.87 -6.22 4.33
C LEU A 65 -2.04 -7.21 4.22
N PHE A 66 -1.79 -8.49 4.47
CA PHE A 66 -2.85 -9.51 4.44
C PHE A 66 -3.89 -9.28 5.54
N ASN A 67 -3.45 -8.99 6.77
CA ASN A 67 -4.34 -8.70 7.89
C ASN A 67 -5.17 -7.43 7.64
N PHE A 68 -4.55 -6.40 7.04
CA PHE A 68 -5.27 -5.22 6.58
C PHE A 68 -6.33 -5.56 5.54
N ARG A 69 -6.02 -6.41 4.55
CA ARG A 69 -6.97 -6.82 3.51
C ARG A 69 -8.19 -7.52 4.09
N GLU A 70 -7.99 -8.44 5.03
CA GLU A 70 -9.08 -9.16 5.68
C GLU A 70 -10.02 -8.22 6.43
N GLN A 71 -9.46 -7.29 7.22
CA GLN A 71 -10.23 -6.26 7.91
C GLN A 71 -10.93 -5.32 6.93
N TYR A 72 -10.25 -4.95 5.84
CA TYR A 72 -10.81 -4.11 4.78
C TYR A 72 -12.02 -4.77 4.12
N MET A 73 -11.98 -6.08 3.87
CA MET A 73 -13.09 -6.80 3.24
C MET A 73 -14.32 -6.92 4.11
N GLN A 74 -14.15 -6.99 5.43
CA GLN A 74 -15.25 -7.05 6.37
C GLN A 74 -15.99 -5.71 6.50
N HIS A 75 -15.29 -4.60 6.21
CA HIS A 75 -15.78 -3.24 6.48
C HIS A 75 -15.65 -2.27 5.30
N SER A 76 -15.56 -2.78 4.06
CA SER A 76 -15.20 -1.97 2.88
C SER A 76 -16.06 -0.71 2.69
N GLN A 77 -17.37 -0.83 2.94
CA GLN A 77 -18.31 0.30 2.90
C GLN A 77 -18.02 1.35 3.99
N SER A 78 -17.79 0.91 5.24
CA SER A 78 -17.46 1.82 6.36
C SER A 78 -16.15 2.58 6.07
N ILE A 79 -15.16 1.85 5.58
CA ILE A 79 -13.84 2.40 5.26
C ILE A 79 -13.93 3.43 4.12
N SER A 80 -14.77 3.16 3.12
CA SER A 80 -15.10 4.13 2.07
C SER A 80 -15.63 5.43 2.65
N GLU A 81 -16.60 5.33 3.56
CA GLU A 81 -17.21 6.48 4.21
C GLU A 81 -16.22 7.23 5.10
N ALA A 82 -15.35 6.51 5.83
CA ALA A 82 -14.27 7.07 6.61
C ALA A 82 -13.27 7.85 5.74
N MET A 83 -12.84 7.29 4.61
CA MET A 83 -11.97 7.98 3.66
C MET A 83 -12.63 9.24 3.10
N VAL A 84 -13.90 9.17 2.69
CA VAL A 84 -14.66 10.34 2.20
C VAL A 84 -14.77 11.41 3.29
N LYS A 85 -15.04 11.02 4.54
CA LYS A 85 -15.09 11.94 5.68
C LYS A 85 -13.75 12.66 5.89
N ILE A 86 -12.64 11.91 5.88
CA ILE A 86 -11.29 12.48 6.02
C ILE A 86 -10.98 13.45 4.88
N LEU A 87 -11.28 13.09 3.63
CA LEU A 87 -11.00 13.92 2.46
C LEU A 87 -11.75 15.26 2.49
N ASN A 88 -12.96 15.27 3.05
CA ASN A 88 -13.78 16.47 3.18
C ASN A 88 -13.44 17.30 4.43
N ASP A 89 -12.71 16.74 5.38
CA ASP A 89 -12.29 17.44 6.60
C ASP A 89 -11.08 18.34 6.32
N LYS A 90 -11.27 19.65 6.58
CA LYS A 90 -10.24 20.69 6.38
C LYS A 90 -9.49 21.06 7.66
N LYS A 91 -9.90 20.52 8.81
CA LYS A 91 -9.44 20.96 10.13
C LYS A 91 -8.80 19.84 10.95
N SER A 92 -8.93 18.60 10.52
CA SER A 92 -8.25 17.48 11.18
C SER A 92 -6.77 17.41 10.85
N TYR A 93 -5.97 17.30 11.91
CA TYR A 93 -4.52 17.17 11.85
C TYR A 93 -4.08 15.95 12.66
N MET A 94 -2.97 15.36 12.25
CA MET A 94 -2.30 14.27 12.94
C MET A 94 -0.86 14.67 13.25
N LYS A 95 -0.37 14.29 14.43
CA LYS A 95 1.05 14.42 14.79
C LYS A 95 1.82 13.25 14.18
N THR A 96 2.85 13.56 13.40
CA THR A 96 3.83 12.62 12.87
C THR A 96 5.22 12.95 13.41
N PRO A 97 6.22 12.06 13.24
CA PRO A 97 7.60 12.37 13.62
C PRO A 97 8.16 13.64 12.96
N GLU A 98 7.68 13.97 11.76
CA GLU A 98 8.10 15.13 10.97
C GLU A 98 7.31 16.42 11.30
N GLY A 99 6.27 16.34 12.13
CA GLY A 99 5.47 17.48 12.57
C GLY A 99 3.97 17.24 12.54
N THR A 100 3.19 18.31 12.55
CA THR A 100 1.72 18.23 12.47
C THR A 100 1.28 18.40 11.03
N ILE A 101 0.58 17.41 10.48
CA ILE A 101 0.17 17.37 9.06
C ILE A 101 -1.35 17.20 8.99
N LEU A 102 -1.98 17.78 7.95
CA LEU A 102 -3.40 17.58 7.68
C LEU A 102 -3.70 16.10 7.42
N THR A 103 -4.70 15.54 8.11
CA THR A 103 -5.04 14.11 7.99
C THR A 103 -5.41 13.73 6.55
N LYS A 104 -6.10 14.61 5.82
CA LYS A 104 -6.40 14.41 4.40
C LYS A 104 -5.17 14.30 3.51
N GLU A 105 -4.10 15.04 3.82
CA GLU A 105 -2.86 14.99 3.02
C GLU A 105 -2.12 13.68 3.27
N LEU A 106 -2.12 13.23 4.53
CA LEU A 106 -1.59 11.91 4.88
C LEU A 106 -2.35 10.81 4.14
N LEU A 107 -3.69 10.86 4.13
CA LEU A 107 -4.51 9.89 3.40
C LEU A 107 -4.18 9.89 1.90
N ILE A 108 -4.19 11.05 1.25
CA ILE A 108 -3.89 11.17 -0.19
C ILE A 108 -2.51 10.57 -0.50
N ARG A 109 -1.47 10.92 0.27
CA ARG A 109 -0.12 10.38 0.08
C ARG A 109 -0.07 8.85 0.20
N ARG A 110 -0.85 8.25 1.10
CA ARG A 110 -0.91 6.78 1.23
C ARG A 110 -1.63 6.12 0.05
N LEU A 111 -2.72 6.71 -0.43
CA LEU A 111 -3.43 6.23 -1.61
C LEU A 111 -2.57 6.30 -2.88
N GLU A 112 -1.86 7.42 -3.07
CA GLU A 112 -0.91 7.60 -4.17
C GLU A 112 0.24 6.59 -4.11
N TYR A 113 0.78 6.36 -2.91
CA TYR A 113 1.86 5.39 -2.71
C TYR A 113 1.42 3.97 -3.05
N ILE A 114 0.23 3.55 -2.60
CA ILE A 114 -0.33 2.23 -2.90
C ILE A 114 -0.59 2.07 -4.41
N ASN A 115 -1.06 3.13 -5.08
CA ASN A 115 -1.17 3.14 -6.53
C ASN A 115 0.20 2.95 -7.22
N GLU A 116 1.25 3.61 -6.73
CA GLU A 116 2.59 3.47 -7.30
C GLU A 116 3.22 2.09 -7.03
N ILE A 117 2.97 1.49 -5.86
CA ILE A 117 3.38 0.12 -5.57
C ILE A 117 2.70 -0.84 -6.57
N ALA A 118 1.38 -0.74 -6.73
CA ALA A 118 0.64 -1.62 -7.64
C ALA A 118 1.17 -1.52 -9.07
N ARG A 119 1.43 -0.29 -9.54
CA ARG A 119 2.04 -0.02 -10.85
C ARG A 119 3.43 -0.65 -10.96
N THR A 120 4.31 -0.42 -9.97
CA THR A 120 5.69 -0.90 -9.99
C THR A 120 5.76 -2.43 -9.96
N LEU A 121 5.00 -3.07 -9.08
CA LEU A 121 4.93 -4.53 -8.99
C LEU A 121 4.41 -5.14 -10.29
N THR A 122 3.42 -4.51 -10.94
CA THR A 122 2.92 -4.98 -12.25
C THR A 122 4.01 -4.96 -13.32
N VAL A 123 4.83 -3.90 -13.34
CA VAL A 123 5.98 -3.81 -14.26
C VAL A 123 7.01 -4.90 -13.95
N MET A 124 7.37 -5.09 -12.68
CA MET A 124 8.32 -6.13 -12.27
C MET A 124 7.83 -7.54 -12.64
N PHE A 125 6.55 -7.80 -12.39
CA PHE A 125 5.90 -9.06 -12.75
C PHE A 125 5.93 -9.30 -14.26
N THR A 126 5.59 -8.29 -15.05
CA THR A 126 5.64 -8.37 -16.52
C THR A 126 7.06 -8.63 -17.03
N GLN A 127 8.05 -7.94 -16.47
CA GLN A 127 9.47 -8.13 -16.83
C GLN A 127 9.94 -9.56 -16.54
N GLN A 128 9.56 -10.12 -15.39
CA GLN A 128 9.83 -11.52 -15.05
C GLN A 128 9.18 -12.49 -16.04
N GLN A 129 7.91 -12.27 -16.42
CA GLN A 129 7.23 -13.12 -17.40
C GLN A 129 7.91 -13.10 -18.78
N LEU A 130 8.47 -11.96 -19.18
CA LEU A 130 9.21 -11.81 -20.42
C LEU A 130 10.62 -12.41 -20.36
N GLY A 131 11.01 -13.06 -19.26
CA GLY A 131 12.34 -13.65 -19.09
C GLY A 131 13.45 -12.62 -18.95
N SER A 132 13.11 -11.37 -18.58
CA SER A 132 14.13 -10.35 -18.34
C SER A 132 15.06 -10.81 -17.21
N PRO A 133 16.39 -10.71 -17.37
CA PRO A 133 17.32 -11.12 -16.33
C PRO A 133 17.03 -10.33 -15.05
N LEU A 134 17.00 -11.04 -13.92
CA LEU A 134 16.89 -10.42 -12.61
C LEU A 134 17.97 -9.34 -12.49
N GLN A 135 17.62 -8.13 -12.08
CA GLN A 135 18.53 -6.98 -12.09
C GLN A 135 19.83 -7.20 -11.29
N TYR A 136 19.85 -8.20 -10.40
CA TYR A 136 21.01 -8.60 -9.60
C TYR A 136 21.75 -9.85 -10.12
N LYS A 137 21.21 -10.58 -11.11
CA LYS A 137 21.90 -11.69 -11.77
C LYS A 137 22.55 -11.19 -13.04
N TYR A 138 23.82 -10.82 -12.93
CA TYR A 138 24.66 -10.48 -14.07
C TYR A 138 25.33 -11.75 -14.61
N PRO A 139 24.96 -12.24 -15.81
CA PRO A 139 25.52 -13.48 -16.35
C PRO A 139 27.05 -13.43 -16.52
N HIS A 140 27.60 -12.22 -16.73
CA HIS A 140 29.03 -11.98 -16.89
C HIS A 140 29.83 -11.94 -15.57
N LEU A 141 29.16 -11.93 -14.41
CA LEU A 141 29.80 -11.98 -13.09
C LEU A 141 29.74 -13.39 -12.45
N GLN A 142 29.09 -14.36 -13.09
CA GLN A 142 28.93 -15.74 -12.57
C GLN A 142 29.89 -16.76 -13.21
N GLN A 143 30.81 -16.31 -14.08
CA GLN A 143 31.91 -17.12 -14.59
C GLN A 143 33.19 -16.76 -13.83
N GLY A 144 33.38 -17.39 -12.68
CA GLY A 144 34.57 -17.29 -11.84
C GLY A 144 34.75 -18.56 -11.04
#